data_AF-A0AA41B1K0-F1
#
_entry.id   AF-A0AA41B1K0-F1
#
_cell.length_a   1.000
_cell.length_b   1.000
_cell.length_c   1.000
_cell.angle_alpha   90.00
_cell.angle_beta   90.00
_cell.angle_gamma   90.00
#
_symmetry.space_group_name_H-M   'P 1'
#
loop_
_entity.id
_entity.type
_entity.pdbx_description
1 polymer ?
#
loop_
_entity_poly.entity_id
_entity_poly.type
_entity_poly.pdbx_seq_one_letter_code
_entity_poly.pdbx_strand_id
1 'polypeptide(L)'
;MPTGRTTDLALFLSDLEAYAKLAEVTFDKRAVEQVVDVFAEQFATGTITVRTTTHEAANRSVNFRYMYPDSPHDPVEIARAHGLLPDADPAVMSLLAEVTEKIPLWWGLDASVGHGVQKVWAFFEQPLEFGEIASLENTPHSLRDHRERFGEARIDRFAIMGFDFRDNTTNLYSEMVSPGYFEQEEVARMIRDVGSLPPDNEEIERCRGAINVYYTFDWNSPQARRLCFAVPSRDGEFPSHLHPLAARFAAEAPVQAERRELIFNPTFGARGSYLKMEADYTGDAASRVFGYWNR
;
A
#
# COMPACT_ATOMS: atom_id res chain seq x y z
N MET A 1 -9.26 -11.89 24.60
CA MET A 1 -7.93 -11.38 25.01
C MET A 1 -7.03 -11.48 23.80
N PRO A 2 -6.40 -10.39 23.33
CA PRO A 2 -5.52 -10.48 22.17
C PRO A 2 -4.28 -11.25 22.61
N THR A 3 -4.15 -12.50 22.15
CA THR A 3 -2.98 -13.35 22.35
C THR A 3 -1.88 -13.04 21.32
N GLY A 4 -1.80 -11.79 20.85
CA GLY A 4 -0.87 -11.34 19.84
C GLY A 4 0.52 -11.12 20.43
N ARG A 5 1.55 -11.60 19.73
CA ARG A 5 2.95 -11.28 20.02
C ARG A 5 3.12 -9.76 19.90
N THR A 6 3.60 -9.11 20.94
CA THR A 6 3.96 -7.69 20.88
C THR A 6 5.24 -7.52 20.07
N THR A 7 5.27 -6.57 19.14
CA THR A 7 6.49 -6.23 18.39
C THR A 7 7.52 -5.61 19.32
N ASP A 8 8.77 -6.10 19.27
CA ASP A 8 9.90 -5.41 19.90
C ASP A 8 10.27 -4.18 19.08
N LEU A 9 9.91 -2.99 19.57
CA LEU A 9 10.13 -1.73 18.85
C LEU A 9 11.60 -1.34 18.74
N ALA A 10 12.45 -1.75 19.68
CA ALA A 10 13.89 -1.47 19.61
C ALA A 10 14.54 -2.30 18.49
N LEU A 11 14.16 -3.58 18.39
CA LEU A 11 14.55 -4.42 17.26
C LEU A 11 13.97 -3.89 15.95
N PHE A 12 12.70 -3.47 15.93
CA PHE A 12 12.08 -2.90 14.74
C PHE A 12 12.82 -1.67 14.21
N LEU A 13 13.21 -0.73 15.08
CA LEU A 13 14.02 0.44 14.68
C LEU A 13 15.36 0.03 14.05
N SER A 14 16.05 -0.96 14.63
CA SER A 14 17.30 -1.50 14.07
C SER A 14 17.08 -2.18 12.72
N ASP A 15 15.97 -2.90 12.56
CA ASP A 15 15.61 -3.57 11.32
C ASP A 15 15.27 -2.57 10.21
N LEU A 16 14.64 -1.44 10.52
CA LEU A 16 14.38 -0.37 9.56
C LEU A 16 15.68 0.23 9.00
N GLU A 17 16.72 0.36 9.83
CA GLU A 17 18.06 0.76 9.36
C GLU A 17 18.68 -0.32 8.44
N ALA A 18 18.49 -1.60 8.78
CA ALA A 18 18.92 -2.71 7.92
C ALA A 18 18.18 -2.73 6.57
N TYR A 19 16.86 -2.46 6.56
CA TYR A 19 16.10 -2.26 5.32
C TYR A 19 16.61 -1.09 4.50
N ALA A 20 16.92 0.04 5.14
CA ALA A 20 17.45 1.22 4.46
C ALA A 20 18.79 0.89 3.77
N LYS A 21 19.68 0.18 4.46
CA LYS A 21 20.94 -0.32 3.89
C LYS A 21 20.73 -1.30 2.75
N LEU A 22 19.84 -2.28 2.92
CA LEU A 22 19.49 -3.28 1.90
C LEU A 22 18.98 -2.63 0.61
N ALA A 23 18.16 -1.60 0.75
CA ALA A 23 17.58 -0.83 -0.34
C ALA A 23 18.49 0.32 -0.82
N GLU A 24 19.65 0.55 -0.21
CA GLU A 24 20.57 1.63 -0.57
C GLU A 24 19.91 3.02 -0.53
N VAL A 25 19.09 3.27 0.49
CA VAL A 25 18.40 4.56 0.72
C VAL A 25 18.91 5.24 1.98
N THR A 26 18.69 6.56 2.08
CA THR A 26 19.03 7.32 3.28
C THR A 26 18.10 6.97 4.43
N PHE A 27 18.67 6.81 5.63
CA PHE A 27 17.94 6.58 6.88
C PHE A 27 17.98 7.84 7.74
N ASP A 28 16.83 8.52 7.88
CA ASP A 28 16.66 9.62 8.82
C ASP A 28 16.24 9.05 10.17
N LYS A 29 17.23 8.75 11.00
CA LYS A 29 17.04 8.17 12.33
C LYS A 29 16.04 8.98 13.17
N ARG A 30 16.14 10.30 13.17
CA ARG A 30 15.28 11.15 13.98
C ARG A 30 13.84 11.07 13.50
N ALA A 31 13.60 11.18 12.19
CA ALA A 31 12.25 11.10 11.64
C ALA A 31 11.61 9.73 11.94
N VAL A 32 12.37 8.65 11.81
CA VAL A 32 11.90 7.29 12.09
C VAL A 32 11.59 7.09 13.57
N GLU A 33 12.51 7.46 14.48
CA GLU A 33 12.30 7.36 15.92
C GLU A 33 11.07 8.17 16.34
N GLN A 34 10.90 9.39 15.84
CA GLN A 34 9.73 10.22 16.13
C GLN A 34 8.41 9.56 15.70
N VAL A 35 8.35 8.94 14.52
CA VAL A 35 7.15 8.25 14.06
C VAL A 35 6.88 7.01 14.90
N VAL A 36 7.89 6.19 15.17
CA VAL A 36 7.73 4.96 15.98
C VAL A 36 7.33 5.31 17.41
N ASP A 37 7.89 6.35 18.01
CA ASP A 37 7.56 6.79 19.36
C ASP A 37 6.13 7.32 19.47
N VAL A 38 5.70 8.16 18.52
CA VAL A 38 4.34 8.72 18.50
C VAL A 38 3.27 7.65 18.28
N PHE A 39 3.57 6.64 17.47
CA PHE A 39 2.66 5.54 17.15
C PHE A 39 3.06 4.21 17.82
N ALA A 40 3.71 4.29 18.99
CA ALA A 40 4.32 3.14 19.65
C ALA A 40 3.32 2.01 19.94
N GLU A 41 2.11 2.35 20.37
CA GLU A 41 1.05 1.36 20.65
C GLU A 41 0.62 0.62 19.36
N GLN A 42 0.42 1.38 18.28
CA GLN A 42 -0.02 0.84 16.99
C GLN A 42 1.08 -0.03 16.35
N PHE A 43 2.35 0.35 16.44
CA PHE A 43 3.46 -0.50 16.01
C PHE A 43 3.66 -1.71 16.93
N ALA A 44 3.45 -1.56 18.24
CA ALA A 44 3.64 -2.66 19.19
C ALA A 44 2.58 -3.77 19.02
N THR A 45 1.37 -3.43 18.59
CA THR A 45 0.22 -4.35 18.60
C THR A 45 -0.49 -4.53 17.26
N GLY A 46 -0.23 -3.66 16.28
CA GLY A 46 -0.78 -3.76 14.92
C GLY A 46 0.02 -4.71 14.03
N THR A 47 -0.50 -4.91 12.82
CA THR A 47 0.20 -5.61 11.75
C THR A 47 1.20 -4.66 11.11
N ILE A 48 2.47 -5.06 11.01
CA ILE A 48 3.51 -4.27 10.37
C ILE A 48 3.89 -4.89 9.04
N THR A 49 4.02 -4.06 8.00
CA THR A 49 4.76 -4.44 6.81
C THR A 49 5.86 -3.43 6.49
N VAL A 50 6.88 -3.88 5.76
CA VAL A 50 7.97 -3.01 5.30
C VAL A 50 8.15 -3.23 3.81
N ARG A 51 8.17 -2.15 3.02
CA ARG A 51 8.20 -2.17 1.56
C ARG A 51 9.35 -1.36 1.01
N THR A 52 9.96 -1.84 -0.07
CA THR A 52 10.75 -1.01 -0.97
C THR A 52 10.36 -1.24 -2.44
N THR A 53 11.09 -0.64 -3.38
CA THR A 53 10.79 -0.71 -4.82
C THR A 53 12.05 -0.97 -5.64
N THR A 54 11.89 -1.42 -6.87
CA THR A 54 12.97 -1.54 -7.85
C THR A 54 13.25 -0.23 -8.60
N HIS A 55 12.75 0.92 -8.11
CA HIS A 55 13.23 2.20 -8.62
C HIS A 55 14.75 2.32 -8.45
N GLU A 56 15.39 3.13 -9.28
CA GLU A 56 16.77 3.56 -9.09
C GLU A 56 16.97 4.12 -7.67
N ALA A 57 18.15 3.90 -7.08
CA ALA A 57 18.42 4.24 -5.69
C ALA A 57 18.08 5.70 -5.34
N ALA A 58 18.32 6.64 -6.26
CA ALA A 58 18.00 8.06 -6.10
C ALA A 58 16.49 8.36 -5.94
N ASN A 59 15.62 7.47 -6.42
CA ASN A 59 14.15 7.62 -6.37
C ASN A 59 13.49 6.54 -5.50
N ARG A 60 14.28 5.67 -4.88
CA ARG A 60 13.80 4.55 -4.07
C ARG A 60 13.51 5.02 -2.65
N SER A 61 12.53 4.41 -2.01
CA SER A 61 12.22 4.59 -0.60
C SER A 61 12.07 3.23 0.07
N VAL A 62 12.33 3.18 1.37
CA VAL A 62 11.82 2.12 2.26
C VAL A 62 10.68 2.74 3.04
N ASN A 63 9.55 2.08 3.03
CA ASN A 63 8.35 2.47 3.73
C ASN A 63 7.98 1.41 4.74
N PHE A 64 7.70 1.83 5.96
CA PHE A 64 7.20 0.99 7.03
C PHE A 64 5.83 1.48 7.43
N ARG A 65 5.00 0.55 7.88
CA ARG A 65 3.60 0.84 8.13
C ARG A 65 3.04 -0.04 9.20
N TYR A 66 2.03 0.48 9.88
CA TYR A 66 1.13 -0.34 10.67
C TYR A 66 -0.25 -0.34 10.04
N MET A 67 -1.00 -1.41 10.30
CA MET A 67 -2.43 -1.55 10.03
C MET A 67 -3.07 -2.06 11.32
N TYR A 68 -4.10 -1.38 11.80
CA TYR A 68 -4.59 -1.61 13.16
C TYR A 68 -6.12 -1.70 13.22
N PRO A 69 -6.69 -2.86 12.83
CA PRO A 69 -8.14 -3.05 12.81
C PRO A 69 -8.77 -3.18 14.20
N ASP A 70 -7.97 -3.44 15.24
CA ASP A 70 -8.48 -3.81 16.57
C ASP A 70 -8.80 -2.61 17.47
N SER A 71 -8.37 -1.39 17.10
CA SER A 71 -8.69 -0.18 17.86
C SER A 71 -8.90 1.04 16.95
N PRO A 72 -10.07 1.72 17.06
CA PRO A 72 -10.29 2.99 16.39
C PRO A 72 -9.28 4.04 16.84
N HIS A 73 -8.67 4.72 15.88
CA HIS A 73 -7.82 5.89 16.09
C HIS A 73 -7.71 6.64 14.76
N ASP A 74 -7.54 7.96 14.77
CA ASP A 74 -7.25 8.73 13.56
C ASP A 74 -5.74 9.06 13.50
N PRO A 75 -4.97 8.42 12.60
CA PRO A 75 -3.54 8.68 12.48
C PRO A 75 -3.22 10.11 12.01
N VAL A 76 -4.16 10.77 11.33
CA VAL A 76 -4.00 12.13 10.80
C VAL A 76 -4.08 13.15 11.92
N GLU A 77 -5.05 12.99 12.84
CA GLU A 77 -5.15 13.84 14.03
C GLU A 77 -3.91 13.69 14.91
N ILE A 78 -3.46 12.46 15.16
CA ILE A 78 -2.26 12.18 15.94
C ILE A 78 -1.03 12.79 15.25
N ALA A 79 -0.80 12.51 13.97
CA ALA A 79 0.34 13.06 13.23
C ALA A 79 0.34 14.59 13.23
N ARG A 80 -0.84 15.23 13.08
CA ARG A 80 -0.97 16.69 13.12
C ARG A 80 -0.63 17.25 14.51
N ALA A 81 -1.16 16.66 15.58
CA ALA A 81 -0.91 17.10 16.95
C ALA A 81 0.58 17.04 17.33
N HIS A 82 1.32 16.10 16.73
CA HIS A 82 2.76 15.93 16.95
C HIS A 82 3.65 16.60 15.89
N GLY A 83 3.07 17.36 14.94
CA GLY A 83 3.81 18.04 13.88
C GLY A 83 4.50 17.10 12.89
N LEU A 84 3.98 15.88 12.73
CA LEU A 84 4.49 14.85 11.81
C LEU A 84 3.75 14.84 10.46
N LEU A 85 2.55 15.44 10.39
CA LEU A 85 1.77 15.49 9.15
C LEU A 85 2.48 16.41 8.13
N PRO A 86 2.87 15.91 6.95
CA PRO A 86 3.48 16.75 5.93
C PRO A 86 2.53 17.83 5.41
N ASP A 87 3.09 18.89 4.83
CA ASP A 87 2.31 19.83 4.02
C ASP A 87 1.72 19.09 2.82
N ALA A 88 0.39 18.96 2.81
CA ALA A 88 -0.37 18.26 1.79
C ALA A 88 -1.21 19.24 0.97
N ASP A 89 -1.44 18.90 -0.30
CA ASP A 89 -2.36 19.66 -1.15
C ASP A 89 -3.78 19.67 -0.54
N PRO A 90 -4.47 20.83 -0.52
CA PRO A 90 -5.84 20.92 -0.02
C PRO A 90 -6.79 19.91 -0.63
N ALA A 91 -6.62 19.51 -1.90
CA ALA A 91 -7.51 18.56 -2.57
C ALA A 91 -7.47 17.16 -1.93
N VAL A 92 -6.27 16.66 -1.60
CA VAL A 92 -6.10 15.39 -0.89
C VAL A 92 -6.72 15.47 0.50
N MET A 93 -6.48 16.59 1.19
CA MET A 93 -7.00 16.81 2.54
C MET A 93 -8.52 16.93 2.58
N SER A 94 -9.13 17.55 1.57
CA SER A 94 -10.59 17.66 1.46
C SER A 94 -11.25 16.30 1.24
N LEU A 95 -10.68 15.45 0.37
CA LEU A 95 -11.21 14.09 0.19
C LEU A 95 -11.01 13.24 1.44
N LEU A 96 -9.85 13.33 2.09
CA LEU A 96 -9.61 12.65 3.36
C LEU A 96 -10.62 13.05 4.43
N ALA A 97 -10.84 14.35 4.62
CA ALA A 97 -11.83 14.85 5.58
C ALA A 97 -13.24 14.35 5.27
N GLU A 98 -13.65 14.39 3.99
CA GLU A 98 -14.94 13.90 3.55
C GLU A 98 -15.12 12.40 3.81
N VAL A 99 -14.09 11.60 3.52
CA VAL A 99 -14.10 10.15 3.78
C VAL A 99 -14.17 9.87 5.27
N THR A 100 -13.37 10.55 6.09
CA THR A 100 -13.39 10.41 7.56
C THR A 100 -14.75 10.79 8.16
N GLU A 101 -15.43 11.80 7.63
CA GLU A 101 -16.74 12.23 8.13
C GLU A 101 -17.88 11.27 7.75
N LYS A 102 -17.86 10.75 6.51
CA LYS A 102 -19.02 10.06 5.93
C LYS A 102 -18.96 8.54 6.02
N ILE A 103 -17.77 7.96 6.20
CA ILE A 103 -17.55 6.52 6.01
C ILE A 103 -17.03 5.93 7.33
N PRO A 104 -17.56 4.79 7.80
CA PRO A 104 -16.97 4.02 8.89
C PRO A 104 -15.63 3.39 8.48
N LEU A 105 -14.59 3.63 9.28
CA LEU A 105 -13.20 3.33 8.92
C LEU A 105 -12.43 2.72 10.08
N TRP A 106 -11.44 1.92 9.72
CA TRP A 106 -10.24 1.70 10.52
C TRP A 106 -9.01 2.10 9.72
N TRP A 107 -7.86 2.21 10.37
CA TRP A 107 -6.74 2.96 9.82
C TRP A 107 -5.42 2.18 9.76
N GLY A 108 -4.59 2.61 8.81
CA GLY A 108 -3.16 2.36 8.79
C GLY A 108 -2.40 3.63 8.43
N LEU A 109 -1.10 3.63 8.70
CA LEU A 109 -0.19 4.73 8.39
C LEU A 109 1.05 4.18 7.67
N ASP A 110 1.49 4.85 6.60
CA ASP A 110 2.70 4.56 5.84
C ASP A 110 3.69 5.72 6.03
N ALA A 111 4.87 5.40 6.55
CA ALA A 111 5.98 6.32 6.75
C ALA A 111 7.22 5.83 5.99
N SER A 112 8.04 6.76 5.52
CA SER A 112 9.33 6.47 4.91
C SER A 112 10.46 6.60 5.92
N VAL A 113 11.45 5.71 5.80
CA VAL A 113 12.67 5.81 6.62
C VAL A 113 13.49 7.07 6.35
N GLY A 114 13.25 7.75 5.22
CA GLY A 114 13.97 8.98 4.87
C GLY A 114 13.28 10.26 5.33
N HIS A 115 11.95 10.25 5.51
CA HIS A 115 11.16 11.48 5.63
C HIS A 115 10.01 11.44 6.64
N GLY A 116 9.78 10.32 7.34
CA GLY A 116 8.66 10.18 8.27
C GLY A 116 7.33 9.92 7.55
N VAL A 117 6.21 10.39 8.12
CA VAL A 117 4.85 10.13 7.62
C VAL A 117 4.72 10.54 6.15
N GLN A 118 4.14 9.66 5.33
CA GLN A 118 3.89 9.94 3.91
C GLN A 118 2.42 9.77 3.54
N LYS A 119 1.77 8.74 4.07
CA LYS A 119 0.41 8.37 3.68
C LYS A 119 -0.37 7.82 4.85
N VAL A 120 -1.69 7.86 4.72
CA VAL A 120 -2.61 7.07 5.56
C VAL A 120 -3.47 6.20 4.67
N TRP A 121 -3.95 5.09 5.24
CA TRP A 121 -4.97 4.24 4.63
C TRP A 121 -6.23 4.27 5.47
N ALA A 122 -7.31 4.65 4.82
CA ALA A 122 -8.67 4.45 5.27
C ALA A 122 -9.12 3.07 4.77
N PHE A 123 -9.27 2.12 5.69
CA PHE A 123 -9.86 0.83 5.40
C PHE A 123 -11.34 0.90 5.73
N PHE A 124 -12.18 0.61 4.74
CA PHE A 124 -13.62 0.63 4.94
C PHE A 124 -14.04 -0.56 5.81
N GLU A 125 -14.86 -0.32 6.83
CA GLU A 125 -15.39 -1.42 7.66
C GLU A 125 -16.17 -2.44 6.81
N GLN A 126 -16.77 -1.99 5.71
CA GLN A 126 -17.38 -2.80 4.66
C GLN A 126 -16.92 -2.28 3.29
N PRO A 127 -16.63 -3.15 2.31
CA PRO A 127 -16.27 -2.68 0.98
C PRO A 127 -17.42 -1.90 0.35
N LEU A 128 -17.10 -0.74 -0.23
CA LEU A 128 -18.03 0.20 -0.82
C LEU A 128 -18.18 -0.05 -2.32
N GLU A 129 -19.38 0.17 -2.83
CA GLU A 129 -19.67 0.19 -4.26
C GLU A 129 -19.04 1.41 -4.93
N PHE A 130 -18.65 1.30 -6.20
CA PHE A 130 -18.10 2.41 -6.98
C PHE A 130 -18.98 3.66 -6.92
N GLY A 131 -20.31 3.48 -6.96
CA GLY A 131 -21.27 4.57 -6.93
C GLY A 131 -21.17 5.41 -5.65
N GLU A 132 -20.87 4.79 -4.51
CA GLU A 132 -20.70 5.47 -3.23
C GLU A 132 -19.44 6.33 -3.25
N ILE A 133 -18.32 5.76 -3.71
CA ILE A 133 -17.03 6.48 -3.83
C ILE A 133 -17.11 7.61 -4.87
N ALA A 134 -17.76 7.37 -6.00
CA ALA A 134 -17.93 8.35 -7.07
C ALA A 134 -18.87 9.49 -6.66
N SER A 135 -19.73 9.29 -5.66
CA SER A 135 -20.63 10.31 -5.13
C SER A 135 -19.95 11.30 -4.17
N LEU A 136 -18.75 10.97 -3.68
CA LEU A 136 -17.95 11.88 -2.87
C LEU A 136 -17.56 13.10 -3.72
N GLU A 137 -17.72 14.28 -3.15
CA GLU A 137 -17.57 15.57 -3.83
C GLU A 137 -16.11 15.77 -4.27
N ASN A 138 -15.17 15.50 -3.35
CA ASN A 138 -13.75 15.82 -3.50
C ASN A 138 -12.94 14.78 -4.27
N THR A 139 -13.58 13.74 -4.81
CA THR A 139 -12.91 12.67 -5.56
C THR A 139 -12.28 13.21 -6.86
N PRO A 140 -11.07 12.75 -7.25
CA PRO A 140 -10.50 13.11 -8.54
C PRO A 140 -11.46 12.83 -9.71
N HIS A 141 -11.55 13.76 -10.66
CA HIS A 141 -12.39 13.57 -11.84
C HIS A 141 -12.01 12.32 -12.62
N SER A 142 -10.71 12.06 -12.77
CA SER A 142 -10.20 10.87 -13.46
C SER A 142 -10.65 9.55 -12.81
N LEU A 143 -10.90 9.53 -11.50
CA LEU A 143 -11.45 8.35 -10.81
C LEU A 143 -12.91 8.14 -11.20
N ARG A 144 -13.74 9.19 -11.21
CA ARG A 144 -15.14 9.11 -11.67
C ARG A 144 -15.23 8.64 -13.13
N ASP A 145 -14.33 9.13 -13.97
CA ASP A 145 -14.24 8.78 -15.39
C ASP A 145 -13.73 7.34 -15.63
N HIS A 146 -13.29 6.62 -14.59
CA HIS A 146 -12.89 5.20 -14.69
C HIS A 146 -14.03 4.20 -14.55
N ARG A 147 -15.27 4.63 -14.34
CA ARG A 147 -16.43 3.74 -14.10
C ARG A 147 -16.56 2.61 -15.12
N GLU A 148 -16.50 2.93 -16.40
CA GLU A 148 -16.67 1.93 -17.48
C GLU A 148 -15.55 0.89 -17.45
N ARG A 149 -14.29 1.34 -17.28
CA ARG A 149 -13.12 0.47 -17.19
C ARG A 149 -13.19 -0.47 -15.99
N PHE A 150 -13.64 0.05 -14.85
CA PHE A 150 -13.88 -0.74 -13.64
C PHE A 150 -14.96 -1.80 -13.87
N GLY A 151 -16.08 -1.45 -14.50
CA GLY A 151 -17.13 -2.40 -14.86
C GLY A 151 -16.65 -3.49 -15.82
N GLU A 152 -15.87 -3.13 -16.84
CA GLU A 152 -15.27 -4.09 -17.78
C GLU A 152 -14.31 -5.08 -17.10
N ALA A 153 -13.58 -4.64 -16.07
CA ALA A 153 -12.66 -5.46 -15.30
C ALA A 153 -13.33 -6.17 -14.11
N ARG A 154 -14.66 -6.01 -13.93
CA ARG A 154 -15.43 -6.57 -12.81
C ARG A 154 -14.91 -6.09 -11.44
N ILE A 155 -14.49 -4.83 -11.37
CA ILE A 155 -14.05 -4.15 -10.14
C ILE A 155 -15.11 -3.11 -9.79
N ASP A 156 -16.15 -3.51 -9.08
CA ASP A 156 -17.23 -2.61 -8.63
C ASP A 156 -17.16 -2.28 -7.15
N ARG A 157 -16.45 -3.07 -6.35
CA ARG A 157 -16.30 -2.88 -4.90
C ARG A 157 -14.86 -2.58 -4.49
N PHE A 158 -14.72 -1.74 -3.48
CA PHE A 158 -13.44 -1.23 -3.01
C PHE A 158 -13.36 -1.29 -1.50
N ALA A 159 -12.18 -1.66 -0.98
CA ALA A 159 -11.99 -1.94 0.44
C ALA A 159 -11.06 -0.93 1.14
N ILE A 160 -10.21 -0.23 0.38
CA ILE A 160 -9.19 0.66 0.94
C ILE A 160 -9.07 1.91 0.07
N MET A 161 -8.96 3.07 0.72
CA MET A 161 -8.51 4.30 0.10
C MET A 161 -7.25 4.82 0.78
N GLY A 162 -6.20 5.08 0.00
CA GLY A 162 -4.96 5.68 0.47
C GLY A 162 -4.84 7.14 0.10
N PHE A 163 -4.19 7.89 0.98
CA PHE A 163 -4.01 9.34 0.84
C PHE A 163 -2.53 9.65 0.95
N ASP A 164 -1.93 10.01 -0.16
CA ASP A 164 -0.50 10.32 -0.26
C ASP A 164 -0.29 11.83 -0.20
N PHE A 165 0.19 12.29 0.96
CA PHE A 165 0.42 13.71 1.23
C PHE A 165 1.60 14.26 0.44
N ARG A 166 2.56 13.41 0.08
CA ARG A 166 3.78 13.83 -0.61
C ARG A 166 3.58 13.92 -2.11
N ASP A 167 2.98 12.89 -2.70
CA ASP A 167 2.77 12.84 -4.15
C ASP A 167 1.46 13.52 -4.58
N ASN A 168 0.66 13.95 -3.61
CA ASN A 168 -0.67 14.53 -3.77
C ASN A 168 -1.59 13.62 -4.60
N THR A 169 -1.70 12.37 -4.15
CA THR A 169 -2.49 11.34 -4.85
C THR A 169 -3.40 10.60 -3.89
N THR A 170 -4.44 9.97 -4.46
CA THR A 170 -5.21 8.96 -3.75
C THR A 170 -5.07 7.61 -4.45
N ASN A 171 -4.98 6.55 -3.65
CA ASN A 171 -5.00 5.17 -4.14
C ASN A 171 -6.36 4.56 -3.83
N LEU A 172 -7.01 3.94 -4.81
CA LEU A 172 -8.26 3.20 -4.59
C LEU A 172 -8.01 1.71 -4.83
N TYR A 173 -8.22 0.89 -3.81
CA TYR A 173 -7.98 -0.56 -3.82
C TYR A 173 -9.30 -1.31 -3.93
N SER A 174 -9.36 -2.26 -4.86
CA SER A 174 -10.48 -3.20 -4.97
C SER A 174 -10.71 -3.93 -3.66
N GLU A 175 -11.89 -4.53 -3.53
CA GLU A 175 -12.07 -5.59 -2.55
C GLU A 175 -11.09 -6.74 -2.78
N MET A 176 -10.95 -7.59 -1.76
CA MET A 176 -10.11 -8.78 -1.87
C MET A 176 -10.75 -9.77 -2.85
N VAL A 177 -9.97 -10.27 -3.79
CA VAL A 177 -10.36 -11.28 -4.76
C VAL A 177 -9.50 -12.53 -4.63
N SER A 178 -9.95 -13.65 -5.19
CA SER A 178 -9.15 -14.87 -5.24
C SER A 178 -8.09 -14.79 -6.33
N PRO A 179 -6.89 -15.37 -6.14
CA PRO A 179 -5.93 -15.53 -7.23
C PRO A 179 -6.56 -16.23 -8.44
N GLY A 180 -6.31 -15.70 -9.64
CA GLY A 180 -6.94 -16.15 -10.89
C GLY A 180 -8.28 -15.49 -11.19
N TYR A 181 -8.76 -14.54 -10.37
CA TYR A 181 -10.01 -13.82 -10.62
C TYR A 181 -10.01 -13.06 -11.95
N PHE A 182 -8.89 -12.41 -12.28
CA PHE A 182 -8.71 -11.67 -13.52
C PHE A 182 -8.17 -12.59 -14.64
N GLU A 183 -8.80 -12.51 -15.80
CA GLU A 183 -8.35 -13.20 -17.00
C GLU A 183 -7.17 -12.48 -17.65
N GLN A 184 -6.42 -13.21 -18.49
CA GLN A 184 -5.23 -12.69 -19.17
C GLN A 184 -5.54 -11.41 -19.96
N GLU A 185 -6.63 -11.39 -20.72
CA GLU A 185 -7.07 -10.25 -21.52
C GLU A 185 -7.52 -9.06 -20.66
N GLU A 186 -8.09 -9.31 -19.47
CA GLU A 186 -8.48 -8.26 -18.53
C GLU A 186 -7.23 -7.59 -17.95
N VAL A 187 -6.25 -8.38 -17.49
CA VAL A 187 -4.96 -7.86 -16.98
C VAL A 187 -4.24 -7.03 -18.04
N ALA A 188 -4.10 -7.56 -19.26
CA ALA A 188 -3.44 -6.85 -20.35
C ALA A 188 -4.15 -5.53 -20.71
N ARG A 189 -5.50 -5.51 -20.65
CA ARG A 189 -6.30 -4.29 -20.88
C ARG A 189 -6.08 -3.27 -19.77
N MET A 190 -6.20 -3.68 -18.50
CA MET A 190 -6.01 -2.79 -17.35
C MET A 190 -4.63 -2.10 -17.40
N ILE A 191 -3.57 -2.84 -17.77
CA ILE A 191 -2.21 -2.29 -17.89
C ILE A 191 -2.08 -1.31 -19.06
N ARG A 192 -2.70 -1.61 -20.20
CA ARG A 192 -2.74 -0.71 -21.36
C ARG A 192 -3.49 0.59 -21.04
N ASP A 193 -4.58 0.51 -20.27
CA ASP A 193 -5.45 1.65 -19.97
C ASP A 193 -4.77 2.71 -19.11
N VAL A 194 -3.73 2.35 -18.34
CA VAL A 194 -2.88 3.31 -17.60
C VAL A 194 -1.69 3.81 -18.42
N GLY A 195 -1.69 3.56 -19.73
CA GLY A 195 -0.67 4.02 -20.67
C GLY A 195 0.68 3.33 -20.53
N SER A 196 0.73 2.16 -19.90
CA SER A 196 1.96 1.36 -19.81
C SER A 196 2.27 0.66 -21.12
N LEU A 197 3.54 0.30 -21.32
CA LEU A 197 3.92 -0.64 -22.38
C LEU A 197 3.23 -2.00 -22.13
N PRO A 198 2.87 -2.74 -23.20
CA PRO A 198 2.30 -4.07 -23.06
C PRO A 198 3.24 -5.01 -22.29
N PRO A 199 2.76 -5.69 -21.23
CA PRO A 199 3.53 -6.67 -20.50
C PRO A 199 3.71 -7.96 -21.32
N ASP A 200 4.72 -8.76 -21.00
CA ASP A 200 4.83 -10.11 -21.54
C ASP A 200 3.88 -11.09 -20.83
N ASN A 201 3.75 -12.30 -21.37
CA ASN A 201 2.83 -13.32 -20.81
C ASN A 201 3.24 -13.77 -19.39
N GLU A 202 4.54 -13.74 -19.06
CA GLU A 202 5.02 -14.14 -17.73
C GLU A 202 4.62 -13.08 -16.68
N GLU A 203 4.72 -11.80 -17.03
CA GLU A 203 4.28 -10.69 -16.21
C GLU A 203 2.75 -10.64 -16.07
N ILE A 204 2.00 -10.93 -17.13
CA ILE A 204 0.54 -11.07 -17.03
C ILE A 204 0.17 -12.20 -16.07
N GLU A 205 0.77 -13.38 -16.22
CA GLU A 205 0.47 -14.53 -15.37
C GLU A 205 0.78 -14.24 -13.89
N ARG A 206 1.89 -13.54 -13.61
CA ARG A 206 2.17 -13.03 -12.25
C ARG A 206 1.05 -12.13 -11.72
N CYS A 207 0.58 -11.18 -12.53
CA CYS A 207 -0.47 -10.24 -12.12
C CYS A 207 -1.82 -10.93 -11.86
N ARG A 208 -2.10 -12.08 -12.49
CA ARG A 208 -3.30 -12.89 -12.21
C ARG A 208 -3.30 -13.50 -10.80
N GLY A 209 -2.14 -13.58 -10.16
CA GLY A 209 -2.02 -13.97 -8.75
C GLY A 209 -2.51 -12.92 -7.75
N ALA A 210 -2.98 -11.76 -8.23
CA ALA A 210 -3.36 -10.65 -7.36
C ALA A 210 -4.55 -10.99 -6.45
N ILE A 211 -4.45 -10.57 -5.19
CA ILE A 211 -5.54 -10.61 -4.22
C ILE A 211 -6.27 -9.28 -4.11
N ASN A 212 -5.68 -8.19 -4.60
CA ASN A 212 -6.36 -6.94 -4.88
C ASN A 212 -5.62 -6.19 -6.00
N VAL A 213 -6.30 -5.24 -6.59
CA VAL A 213 -5.71 -4.29 -7.53
C VAL A 213 -5.99 -2.88 -7.06
N TYR A 214 -5.08 -1.95 -7.34
CA TYR A 214 -5.30 -0.57 -6.97
C TYR A 214 -4.76 0.40 -8.00
N TYR A 215 -5.53 1.46 -8.19
CA TYR A 215 -5.22 2.56 -9.08
C TYR A 215 -4.81 3.78 -8.27
N THR A 216 -3.91 4.58 -8.80
CA THR A 216 -3.55 5.88 -8.22
C THR A 216 -4.09 6.99 -9.09
N PHE A 217 -4.77 7.94 -8.45
CA PHE A 217 -5.37 9.10 -9.08
C PHE A 217 -4.81 10.38 -8.47
N ASP A 218 -4.91 11.45 -9.23
CA ASP A 218 -4.62 12.81 -8.79
C ASP A 218 -5.64 13.76 -9.43
N TRP A 219 -5.72 14.99 -8.92
CA TRP A 219 -6.73 15.97 -9.35
C TRP A 219 -6.39 16.71 -10.65
N ASN A 220 -5.15 16.59 -11.13
CA ASN A 220 -4.62 17.33 -12.28
C ASN A 220 -4.45 16.46 -13.54
N SER A 221 -4.54 15.13 -13.41
CA SER A 221 -4.45 14.20 -14.53
C SER A 221 -5.84 13.73 -14.98
N PRO A 222 -6.10 13.66 -16.30
CA PRO A 222 -7.34 13.10 -16.84
C PRO A 222 -7.40 11.56 -16.77
N GLN A 223 -6.30 10.90 -16.36
CA GLN A 223 -6.19 9.44 -16.30
C GLN A 223 -5.55 9.00 -14.98
N ALA A 224 -5.74 7.73 -14.62
CA ALA A 224 -5.02 7.13 -13.51
C ALA A 224 -3.50 7.20 -13.78
N ARG A 225 -2.72 7.57 -12.76
CA ARG A 225 -1.25 7.67 -12.85
C ARG A 225 -0.58 6.31 -12.99
N ARG A 226 -1.11 5.33 -12.27
CA ARG A 226 -0.57 3.97 -12.19
C ARG A 226 -1.62 2.97 -11.74
N LEU A 227 -1.37 1.72 -12.10
CA LEU A 227 -2.07 0.51 -11.66
C LEU A 227 -1.08 -0.40 -10.94
N CYS A 228 -1.55 -1.11 -9.91
CA CYS A 228 -0.75 -2.06 -9.18
C CYS A 228 -1.55 -3.31 -8.82
N PHE A 229 -0.89 -4.46 -8.90
CA PHE A 229 -1.45 -5.77 -8.55
C PHE A 229 -0.76 -6.28 -7.29
N ALA A 230 -1.47 -6.49 -6.17
CA ALA A 230 -0.82 -7.04 -4.96
C ALA A 230 -0.86 -8.56 -4.97
N VAL A 231 0.31 -9.18 -5.06
CA VAL A 231 0.46 -10.64 -5.23
C VAL A 231 1.22 -11.20 -4.02
N PRO A 232 0.56 -12.00 -3.14
CA PRO A 232 1.25 -12.73 -2.09
C PRO A 232 2.18 -13.76 -2.72
N SER A 233 3.42 -13.81 -2.23
CA SER A 233 4.39 -14.81 -2.68
C SER A 233 4.21 -16.10 -1.91
N ARG A 234 4.22 -17.23 -2.62
CA ARG A 234 4.45 -18.53 -1.99
C ARG A 234 5.95 -18.82 -1.90
N ASP A 235 6.30 -19.86 -1.17
CA ASP A 235 7.70 -20.31 -1.04
C ASP A 235 8.28 -20.60 -2.44
N GLY A 236 9.38 -19.91 -2.77
CA GLY A 236 10.07 -20.07 -4.06
C GLY A 236 9.42 -19.34 -5.24
N GLU A 237 8.27 -18.70 -5.07
CA GLU A 237 7.56 -17.98 -6.15
C GLU A 237 7.89 -16.48 -6.20
N PHE A 238 8.65 -15.96 -5.23
CA PHE A 238 9.02 -14.54 -5.22
C PHE A 238 9.89 -14.23 -6.45
N PRO A 239 9.60 -13.16 -7.23
CA PRO A 239 10.23 -12.89 -8.52
C PRO A 239 11.65 -12.32 -8.39
N SER A 240 12.53 -13.07 -7.75
CA SER A 240 13.90 -12.70 -7.40
C SER A 240 14.78 -12.49 -8.64
N HIS A 241 14.44 -13.13 -9.76
CA HIS A 241 15.17 -13.00 -11.03
C HIS A 241 14.95 -11.68 -11.74
N LEU A 242 13.89 -10.92 -11.39
CA LEU A 242 13.54 -9.68 -12.09
C LEU A 242 14.46 -8.51 -11.74
N HIS A 243 15.09 -8.52 -10.57
CA HIS A 243 15.95 -7.43 -10.14
C HIS A 243 16.93 -7.89 -9.04
N PRO A 244 18.21 -7.45 -9.03
CA PRO A 244 19.15 -7.82 -7.97
C PRO A 244 18.66 -7.51 -6.55
N LEU A 245 18.03 -6.34 -6.36
CA LEU A 245 17.39 -6.00 -5.08
C LEU A 245 16.25 -6.96 -4.70
N ALA A 246 15.50 -7.51 -5.66
CA ALA A 246 14.44 -8.47 -5.37
C ALA A 246 15.01 -9.77 -4.79
N ALA A 247 16.10 -10.28 -5.37
CA ALA A 247 16.80 -11.44 -4.83
C ALA A 247 17.33 -11.18 -3.41
N ARG A 248 18.00 -10.03 -3.18
CA ARG A 248 18.49 -9.66 -1.84
C ARG A 248 17.33 -9.49 -0.86
N PHE A 249 16.24 -8.83 -1.26
CA PHE A 249 15.07 -8.62 -0.42
C PHE A 249 14.45 -9.94 0.03
N ALA A 250 14.26 -10.89 -0.90
CA ALA A 250 13.73 -12.20 -0.57
C ALA A 250 14.60 -12.97 0.44
N ALA A 251 15.93 -12.84 0.31
CA ALA A 251 16.90 -13.53 1.15
C ALA A 251 17.12 -12.86 2.51
N GLU A 252 17.11 -11.53 2.58
CA GLU A 252 17.70 -10.77 3.68
C GLU A 252 16.72 -9.86 4.43
N ALA A 253 15.50 -9.60 3.92
CA ALA A 253 14.52 -8.73 4.57
C ALA A 253 14.26 -9.15 6.04
N PRO A 254 14.54 -8.29 7.04
CA PRO A 254 14.31 -8.62 8.43
C PRO A 254 12.81 -8.76 8.76
N VAL A 255 12.43 -9.76 9.56
CA VAL A 255 11.06 -9.93 10.07
C VAL A 255 11.11 -10.40 11.52
N GLN A 256 10.12 -10.04 12.33
CA GLN A 256 9.92 -10.61 13.67
C GLN A 256 8.99 -11.83 13.67
N ALA A 257 8.31 -12.08 12.55
CA ALA A 257 7.58 -13.31 12.29
C ALA A 257 8.51 -14.54 12.27
N GLU A 258 7.94 -15.72 12.53
CA GLU A 258 8.69 -16.99 12.41
C GLU A 258 9.06 -17.31 10.96
N ARG A 259 8.25 -16.84 10.02
CA ARG A 259 8.45 -17.01 8.58
C ARG A 259 8.44 -15.65 7.92
N ARG A 260 9.31 -15.50 6.92
CA ARG A 260 9.31 -14.33 6.03
C ARG A 260 8.24 -14.52 4.97
N GLU A 261 7.07 -13.95 5.21
CA GLU A 261 6.02 -13.86 4.20
C GLU A 261 6.22 -12.58 3.39
N LEU A 262 6.15 -12.71 2.07
CA LEU A 262 6.45 -11.62 1.14
C LEU A 262 5.27 -11.36 0.22
N ILE A 263 5.11 -10.11 -0.15
CA ILE A 263 4.16 -9.65 -1.16
C ILE A 263 4.98 -8.88 -2.19
N PHE A 264 4.72 -9.14 -3.46
CA PHE A 264 5.26 -8.31 -4.53
C PHE A 264 4.11 -7.64 -5.27
N ASN A 265 4.38 -6.43 -5.77
CA ASN A 265 3.36 -5.68 -6.46
C ASN A 265 3.89 -5.10 -7.78
N PRO A 266 3.66 -5.80 -8.90
CA PRO A 266 3.92 -5.25 -10.22
C PRO A 266 3.11 -3.96 -10.38
N THR A 267 3.81 -2.87 -10.68
CA THR A 267 3.22 -1.53 -10.82
C THR A 267 3.49 -1.00 -12.21
N PHE A 268 2.44 -0.50 -12.87
CA PHE A 268 2.43 -0.06 -14.25
C PHE A 268 1.97 1.39 -14.35
N GLY A 269 2.49 2.13 -15.32
CA GLY A 269 2.02 3.47 -15.64
C GLY A 269 2.79 4.09 -16.80
N ALA A 270 2.33 5.23 -17.29
CA ALA A 270 2.92 5.90 -18.46
C ALA A 270 4.40 6.31 -18.28
N ARG A 271 4.91 6.38 -17.04
CA ARG A 271 6.32 6.68 -16.73
C ARG A 271 7.20 5.45 -16.56
N GLY A 272 6.68 4.27 -16.87
CA GLY A 272 7.37 3.00 -16.77
C GLY A 272 6.83 2.11 -15.64
N SER A 273 7.28 0.86 -15.68
CA SER A 273 6.90 -0.19 -14.73
C SER A 273 7.99 -0.41 -13.68
N TYR A 274 7.59 -0.86 -12.49
CA TYR A 274 8.50 -1.23 -11.42
C TYR A 274 7.84 -2.24 -10.48
N LEU A 275 8.64 -2.91 -9.68
CA LEU A 275 8.17 -3.86 -8.68
C LEU A 275 8.24 -3.23 -7.29
N LYS A 276 7.15 -3.33 -6.53
CA LYS A 276 7.19 -3.12 -5.07
C LYS A 276 7.41 -4.46 -4.40
N MET A 277 8.26 -4.49 -3.38
CA MET A 277 8.60 -5.67 -2.62
C MET A 277 8.29 -5.38 -1.18
N GLU A 278 7.52 -6.23 -0.53
CA GLU A 278 6.96 -5.99 0.79
C GLU A 278 7.12 -7.25 1.63
N ALA A 279 7.57 -7.08 2.87
CA ALA A 279 7.67 -8.12 3.87
C ALA A 279 6.58 -7.93 4.91
N ASP A 280 5.86 -9.00 5.22
CA ASP A 280 4.99 -9.06 6.39
C ASP A 280 5.87 -9.23 7.62
N TYR A 281 6.13 -8.12 8.30
CA TYR A 281 7.11 -8.06 9.37
C TYR A 281 6.62 -8.79 10.62
N THR A 282 5.32 -8.70 10.90
CA THR A 282 4.64 -9.37 12.02
C THR A 282 4.12 -10.76 11.64
N GLY A 283 3.96 -11.05 10.34
CA GLY A 283 3.54 -12.37 9.84
C GLY A 283 2.05 -12.64 10.03
N ASP A 284 1.25 -11.59 10.12
CA ASP A 284 -0.18 -11.67 10.40
C ASP A 284 -1.05 -10.88 9.42
N ALA A 285 -0.48 -10.24 8.38
CA ALA A 285 -1.21 -9.42 7.41
C ALA A 285 -2.29 -10.22 6.66
N ALA A 286 -1.99 -11.46 6.27
CA ALA A 286 -2.98 -12.34 5.64
C ALA A 286 -4.23 -12.56 6.50
N SER A 287 -4.06 -12.74 7.82
CA SER A 287 -5.15 -13.07 8.73
C SER A 287 -5.84 -11.85 9.37
N ARG A 288 -5.09 -10.77 9.59
CA ARG A 288 -5.58 -9.56 10.28
C ARG A 288 -6.03 -8.46 9.34
N VAL A 289 -5.36 -8.32 8.20
CA VAL A 289 -5.62 -7.24 7.25
C VAL A 289 -6.41 -7.77 6.07
N PHE A 290 -5.84 -8.69 5.28
CA PHE A 290 -6.51 -9.20 4.08
C PHE A 290 -7.69 -10.12 4.42
N GLY A 291 -7.62 -10.80 5.56
CA GLY A 291 -8.71 -11.61 6.11
C GLY A 291 -9.80 -10.80 6.83
N TYR A 292 -9.67 -9.48 6.98
CA TYR A 292 -10.58 -8.66 7.79
C TYR A 292 -12.05 -8.81 7.37
N TRP A 293 -12.32 -8.72 6.07
CA TRP A 293 -13.69 -8.79 5.51
C TRP A 293 -14.25 -10.21 5.40
N ASN A 294 -13.48 -11.23 5.77
CA ASN A 294 -13.90 -12.64 5.76
C ASN A 294 -14.30 -13.16 7.16
N ARG A 295 -14.42 -12.27 8.15
CA ARG A 295 -14.71 -12.59 9.56
C ARG A 295 -16.20 -12.67 9.88
#